data_AF-A0A7C0TWR8-F1
#
_entry.id   AF-A0A7C0TWR8-F1
#
_cell.length_a   1.000
_cell.length_b   1.000
_cell.length_c   1.000
_cell.angle_alpha   90.00
_cell.angle_beta   90.00
_cell.angle_gamma   90.00
#
_symmetry.space_group_name_H-M   'P 1'
#
loop_
_entity.id
_entity.type
_entity.pdbx_description
1 polymer ?
#
loop_
_entity_poly.entity_id
_entity_poly.type
_entity_poly.pdbx_seq_one_letter_code
_entity_poly.pdbx_strand_id
1 'polypeptide(L)'
;MSSVEAELLWAEKYRPRSLDEMVNQEEIVKRLKQFVKERNMPHLLFAGPPGTGKTTAAHALAHDFYGPDYRMYMLELNASVTKDTPILVKVNGKTCRTTFKELDRLYFNNDS
;
A
#
# COMPACT_ATOMS: atom_id res chain seq x y z
N MET A 1 -11.49 -23.47 16.08
CA MET A 1 -11.17 -23.43 14.64
C MET A 1 -12.48 -23.40 13.88
N SER A 2 -12.98 -22.24 13.52
CA SER A 2 -14.07 -22.12 12.55
C SER A 2 -14.13 -20.71 11.99
N SER A 3 -14.49 -20.64 10.71
CA SER A 3 -15.11 -19.49 10.05
C SER A 3 -14.15 -18.36 9.68
N VAL A 4 -13.56 -18.42 8.47
CA VAL A 4 -13.81 -17.51 7.32
C VAL A 4 -12.77 -17.86 6.23
N GLU A 5 -12.87 -19.03 5.58
CA GLU A 5 -12.44 -19.08 4.17
C GLU A 5 -13.62 -18.56 3.38
N ALA A 6 -13.82 -17.25 3.38
CA ALA A 6 -14.64 -16.65 2.34
C ALA A 6 -14.03 -17.09 1.01
N GLU A 7 -14.83 -17.61 0.08
CA GLU A 7 -14.38 -17.88 -1.29
C GLU A 7 -13.88 -16.58 -1.91
N LEU A 8 -12.61 -16.27 -1.69
CA LEU A 8 -11.96 -15.12 -2.27
C LEU A 8 -11.95 -15.33 -3.78
N LEU A 9 -12.32 -14.29 -4.51
CA LEU A 9 -12.15 -14.23 -5.96
C LEU A 9 -10.72 -14.64 -6.30
N TRP A 10 -10.55 -15.42 -7.37
CA TRP A 10 -9.22 -15.91 -7.77
C TRP A 10 -8.22 -14.76 -7.98
N ALA A 11 -8.70 -13.61 -8.46
CA ALA A 11 -7.91 -12.39 -8.60
C ALA A 11 -7.27 -11.93 -7.28
N GLU A 12 -7.94 -12.11 -6.14
CA GLU A 12 -7.39 -11.80 -4.81
C GLU A 12 -6.59 -12.97 -4.24
N LYS A 13 -7.09 -14.20 -4.42
CA LYS A 13 -6.44 -15.42 -3.92
C LYS A 13 -5.02 -15.60 -4.48
N TYR A 14 -4.84 -15.30 -5.76
CA TYR A 14 -3.58 -15.44 -6.49
C TYR A 14 -2.90 -14.09 -6.76
N ARG A 15 -3.31 -13.01 -6.08
CA ARG A 15 -2.63 -11.72 -6.21
C ARG A 15 -1.17 -11.85 -5.74
N PRO A 16 -0.16 -11.52 -6.58
CA PRO A 16 1.24 -11.57 -6.20
C PRO A 16 1.54 -10.79 -4.92
N ARG A 17 2.31 -11.39 -4.01
CA ARG A 17 2.70 -10.80 -2.72
C ARG A 17 4.12 -10.23 -2.72
N SER A 18 4.96 -10.73 -3.63
CA SER A 18 6.36 -10.32 -3.81
C SER A 18 6.64 -10.00 -5.27
N LEU A 19 7.71 -9.24 -5.53
CA LEU A 19 8.18 -8.95 -6.89
C LEU A 19 8.62 -10.23 -7.61
N ASP A 20 8.99 -11.29 -6.88
CA ASP A 20 9.32 -12.60 -7.45
C ASP A 20 8.10 -13.35 -8.02
N GLU A 21 6.90 -13.05 -7.53
CA GLU A 21 5.64 -13.66 -7.99
C GLU A 21 5.00 -12.91 -9.16
N MET A 22 5.54 -11.74 -9.53
CA MET A 22 5.02 -10.95 -10.63
C MET A 22 5.38 -11.59 -11.98
N VAL A 23 4.35 -11.87 -12.76
CA VAL A 23 4.47 -12.44 -14.11
C VAL A 23 4.33 -11.36 -15.17
N ASN A 24 5.16 -11.45 -16.22
CA ASN A 24 5.32 -10.42 -17.25
C ASN A 24 5.85 -9.10 -16.65
N GLN A 25 6.61 -8.29 -17.40
CA GLN A 25 7.34 -7.09 -16.92
C GLN A 25 8.71 -7.34 -16.27
N GLU A 26 9.51 -8.28 -16.80
CA GLU A 26 10.84 -8.63 -16.26
C GLU A 26 11.76 -7.44 -16.02
N GLU A 27 11.84 -6.50 -16.97
CA GLU A 27 12.69 -5.31 -16.82
C GLU A 27 12.23 -4.40 -15.67
N ILE A 28 10.92 -4.21 -15.50
CA ILE A 28 10.35 -3.40 -14.43
C ILE A 28 10.62 -4.08 -13.09
N VAL A 29 10.32 -5.38 -12.98
CA VAL A 29 10.58 -6.18 -11.78
C VAL A 29 12.06 -6.12 -11.39
N LYS A 30 12.97 -6.24 -12.36
CA LYS A 30 14.42 -6.12 -12.12
C LYS A 30 14.81 -4.76 -11.55
N ARG A 31 14.27 -3.66 -12.09
CA ARG A 31 14.51 -2.30 -11.55
C ARG A 31 13.94 -2.12 -10.15
N LEU A 32 12.72 -2.60 -9.91
CA LEU A 32 12.09 -2.53 -8.59
C LEU A 32 12.89 -3.30 -7.53
N LYS A 33 13.38 -4.49 -7.87
CA LYS A 33 14.27 -5.28 -6.99
C LYS A 33 15.58 -4.56 -6.68
N GLN A 34 16.10 -3.75 -7.61
CA GLN A 34 17.29 -2.94 -7.37
C GLN A 34 17.03 -1.86 -6.30
N PHE A 35 15.88 -1.18 -6.33
CA PHE A 35 15.50 -0.22 -5.28
C PHE A 35 15.38 -0.86 -3.89
N VAL A 36 14.84 -2.09 -3.83
CA VAL A 36 14.78 -2.87 -2.59
C VAL A 36 16.19 -3.19 -2.08
N LYS A 37 17.07 -3.69 -2.96
CA LYS A 37 18.45 -4.06 -2.60
C LYS A 37 19.26 -2.86 -2.12
N GLU A 38 19.13 -1.72 -2.79
CA GLU A 38 19.86 -0.49 -2.47
C GLU A 38 19.26 0.25 -1.28
N ARG A 39 18.08 -0.18 -0.78
CA ARG A 39 17.32 0.51 0.28
C ARG A 39 17.05 1.98 -0.04
N ASN A 40 16.92 2.28 -1.33
CA ASN A 40 16.73 3.63 -1.84
C ASN A 40 15.49 3.66 -2.74
N MET A 41 14.40 4.23 -2.25
CA MET A 41 13.12 4.28 -2.94
C MET A 41 12.88 5.68 -3.52
N PRO A 42 12.99 5.86 -4.85
CA PRO A 42 12.59 7.11 -5.47
C PRO A 42 11.05 7.25 -5.47
N HIS A 43 10.54 8.43 -5.85
CA HIS A 43 9.12 8.57 -6.17
C HIS A 43 8.80 7.84 -7.47
N LEU A 44 7.78 6.99 -7.44
CA LEU A 44 7.40 6.12 -8.56
C LEU A 44 6.01 6.47 -9.07
N LEU A 45 5.85 6.46 -10.39
CA LEU A 45 4.56 6.52 -11.07
C LEU A 45 4.33 5.22 -11.84
N PHE A 46 3.38 4.41 -11.40
CA PHE A 46 2.95 3.22 -12.12
C PHE A 46 1.85 3.60 -13.12
N ALA A 47 2.16 3.55 -14.42
CA ALA A 47 1.22 3.90 -15.50
C ALA A 47 1.04 2.72 -16.46
N GLY A 48 -0.17 2.58 -17.03
CA GLY A 48 -0.49 1.52 -18.00
C GLY A 48 -1.95 1.07 -17.94
N PRO A 49 -2.37 0.17 -18.83
CA PRO A 49 -3.77 -0.31 -18.96
C PRO A 49 -4.32 -0.90 -17.65
N PRO A 50 -5.65 -0.88 -17.42
CA PRO A 50 -6.25 -1.52 -16.24
C PRO A 50 -5.92 -3.03 -16.20
N GLY A 51 -5.78 -3.59 -14.99
CA GLY A 51 -5.53 -5.03 -14.81
C GLY A 51 -4.09 -5.51 -15.03
N THR A 52 -3.13 -4.63 -15.33
CA THR A 52 -1.72 -5.03 -15.59
C THR A 52 -0.83 -5.14 -14.34
N GLY A 53 -1.42 -5.18 -13.14
CA GLY A 53 -0.67 -5.38 -11.90
C GLY A 53 0.02 -4.14 -11.31
N LYS A 54 -0.36 -2.91 -11.69
CA LYS A 54 0.21 -1.67 -11.14
C LYS A 54 0.08 -1.56 -9.62
N THR A 55 -1.13 -1.72 -9.10
CA THR A 55 -1.40 -1.71 -7.64
C THR A 55 -0.68 -2.87 -6.97
N THR A 56 -0.74 -4.06 -7.57
CA THR A 56 0.01 -5.24 -7.09
C THR A 56 1.50 -4.97 -6.99
N ALA A 57 2.12 -4.33 -7.99
CA ALA A 57 3.54 -4.00 -8.00
C ALA A 57 3.91 -3.05 -6.85
N ALA A 58 3.08 -2.05 -6.57
CA ALA A 58 3.30 -1.14 -5.44
C ALA A 58 3.26 -1.89 -4.09
N HIS A 59 2.29 -2.79 -3.90
CA HIS A 59 2.20 -3.61 -2.69
C HIS A 59 3.35 -4.62 -2.56
N ALA A 60 3.70 -5.32 -3.64
CA ALA A 60 4.80 -6.28 -3.68
C ALA A 60 6.14 -5.59 -3.40
N LEU A 61 6.35 -4.40 -3.96
CA LEU A 61 7.52 -3.57 -3.68
C LEU A 61 7.59 -3.18 -2.20
N ALA A 62 6.48 -2.71 -1.62
CA ALA A 62 6.42 -2.33 -0.21
C ALA A 62 6.64 -3.55 0.71
N HIS A 63 6.10 -4.71 0.35
CA HIS A 63 6.33 -5.97 1.06
C HIS A 63 7.81 -6.37 1.03
N ASP A 64 8.43 -6.39 -0.15
CA ASP A 64 9.84 -6.77 -0.26
C ASP A 64 10.78 -5.75 0.42
N PHE A 65 10.34 -4.48 0.50
CA PHE A 65 11.07 -3.43 1.19
C PHE A 65 10.92 -3.51 2.72
N TYR A 66 9.70 -3.56 3.27
CA TYR A 66 9.48 -3.48 4.73
C TYR A 66 9.27 -4.84 5.41
N GLY A 67 9.17 -5.92 4.63
CA GLY A 67 8.87 -7.26 5.12
C GLY A 67 7.37 -7.53 5.33
N PRO A 68 7.03 -8.61 6.04
CA PRO A 68 5.65 -9.07 6.21
C PRO A 68 4.69 -8.02 6.81
N ASP A 69 5.21 -7.15 7.68
CA ASP A 69 4.44 -6.10 8.36
C ASP A 69 4.39 -4.77 7.59
N TYR A 70 4.70 -4.76 6.28
CA TYR A 70 4.78 -3.53 5.47
C TYR A 70 3.53 -2.64 5.56
N ARG A 71 2.36 -3.22 5.79
CA ARG A 71 1.09 -2.48 5.94
C ARG A 71 1.11 -1.51 7.13
N MET A 72 1.94 -1.75 8.14
CA MET A 72 2.10 -0.82 9.28
C MET A 72 2.94 0.42 8.91
N TYR A 73 3.71 0.35 7.83
CA TYR A 73 4.63 1.40 7.37
C TYR A 73 4.12 2.13 6.12
N MET A 74 2.91 1.83 5.66
CA MET A 74 2.33 2.37 4.45
C MET A 74 0.98 3.03 4.73
N LEU A 75 0.76 4.19 4.08
CA LEU A 75 -0.56 4.79 3.97
C LEU A 75 -1.04 4.64 2.52
N GLU A 76 -2.08 3.83 2.31
CA GLU A 76 -2.71 3.67 1.00
C GLU A 76 -3.90 4.62 0.88
N LEU A 77 -3.89 5.46 -0.15
CA LEU A 77 -5.00 6.33 -0.49
C LEU A 77 -5.48 5.99 -1.90
N ASN A 78 -6.74 5.63 -2.02
CA ASN A 78 -7.39 5.29 -3.28
C ASN A 78 -8.51 6.30 -3.58
N ALA A 79 -9.15 6.17 -4.75
CA ALA A 79 -10.15 7.12 -5.23
C ALA A 79 -11.44 7.18 -4.39
N SER A 80 -11.70 6.21 -3.51
CA SER A 80 -12.86 6.27 -2.60
C SER A 80 -12.57 6.95 -1.28
N VAL A 81 -11.32 7.35 -1.02
CA VAL A 81 -10.95 8.06 0.21
C VAL A 81 -11.47 9.50 0.19
N THR A 82 -12.14 9.88 1.27
CA THR A 82 -12.67 11.22 1.55
C THR A 82 -12.05 11.80 2.83
N LYS A 83 -12.29 13.09 3.11
CA LYS A 83 -11.81 13.74 4.35
C LYS A 83 -12.31 13.07 5.63
N ASP A 84 -13.49 12.46 5.57
CA ASP A 84 -14.14 11.78 6.69
C ASP A 84 -13.83 10.28 6.73
N THR A 85 -13.01 9.77 5.81
CA THR A 85 -12.61 8.35 5.80
C THR A 85 -11.76 8.03 7.02
N PRO A 86 -12.13 7.02 7.83
CA PRO A 86 -11.32 6.63 8.97
C PRO A 86 -9.97 6.05 8.53
N ILE A 87 -8.90 6.61 9.05
CA ILE A 87 -7.52 6.20 8.84
C ILE A 87 -6.88 5.79 10.18
N LEU A 88 -5.91 4.88 10.12
CA LEU A 88 -5.07 4.51 11.25
C LEU A 88 -3.74 5.23 11.11
N VAL A 89 -3.37 6.01 12.12
CA VAL A 89 -2.13 6.78 12.13
C VAL A 89 -1.47 6.69 13.50
N LYS A 90 -0.15 6.88 13.54
CA LYS A 90 0.62 6.93 14.78
C LYS A 90 0.88 8.38 15.15
N VAL A 91 0.18 8.87 16.18
CA VAL A 91 0.33 10.22 16.72
C VAL A 91 0.99 10.13 18.09
N ASN A 92 2.12 10.84 18.27
CA ASN A 92 2.88 10.86 19.53
C ASN A 92 3.22 9.46 20.06
N GLY A 93 3.60 8.55 19.16
CA GLY A 93 3.97 7.17 19.51
C GLY A 93 2.79 6.23 19.75
N LYS A 94 1.53 6.71 19.75
CA LYS A 94 0.33 5.88 19.93
C LYS A 94 -0.42 5.74 18.60
N THR A 95 -0.79 4.51 18.26
CA THR A 95 -1.67 4.26 17.11
C THR A 95 -3.10 4.63 17.48
N CYS A 96 -3.70 5.54 16.74
CA CYS A 96 -5.10 5.94 16.90
C CYS A 96 -5.85 5.86 15.58
N ARG A 97 -7.18 5.73 15.68
CA ARG A 97 -8.10 5.84 14.54
C ARG A 97 -8.64 7.26 14.50
N THR A 98 -8.55 7.92 13.35
CA THR A 98 -8.95 9.33 13.16
C THR A 98 -9.36 9.54 11.69
N THR A 99 -9.60 10.79 11.28
CA THR A 99 -9.88 11.17 9.89
C THR A 99 -8.93 12.26 9.42
N PHE A 100 -8.80 12.48 8.11
CA PHE A 100 -8.00 13.61 7.60
C PHE A 100 -8.52 14.96 8.09
N LYS A 101 -9.83 15.10 8.25
CA LYS A 101 -10.46 16.29 8.81
C LYS A 101 -10.06 16.57 10.27
N GLU A 102 -9.99 15.53 11.08
CA GLU A 102 -9.54 15.63 12.47
C GLU A 102 -8.06 15.95 12.58
N LEU A 103 -7.22 15.33 11.73
CA LEU A 103 -5.80 15.66 11.66
C LEU A 103 -5.56 17.10 11.19
N ASP A 104 -6.34 17.59 10.23
CA ASP A 104 -6.27 18.98 9.76
C ASP A 104 -6.51 19.97 10.90
N ARG A 105 -7.54 19.73 11.71
CA ARG A 105 -7.83 20.51 12.92
C ARG A 105 -6.71 20.43 13.96
N LEU A 106 -6.14 19.25 14.19
CA LEU A 106 -5.13 19.03 15.22
C LEU A 106 -3.77 19.67 14.91
N TYR A 107 -3.38 19.71 13.64
CA TYR A 107 -2.03 20.11 13.24
C TYR A 107 -1.97 21.44 12.49
N PHE A 108 -3.05 21.82 11.81
CA PHE A 108 -3.04 22.97 10.92
C PHE A 108 -4.01 24.09 11.35
N ASN A 109 -4.82 23.88 12.40
CA ASN A 109 -5.77 24.88 12.93
C ASN A 109 -6.65 25.54 11.85
N ASN A 110 -6.97 24.82 10.77
CA ASN A 110 -7.83 25.33 9.72
C ASN A 110 -9.30 25.10 10.12
N ASP A 111 -9.92 26.11 10.73
CA ASP A 111 -11.38 26.20 10.90
C ASP A 111 -12.02 26.75 9.62
N SER A 112 -11.92 26.00 8.51
CA SER A 112 -12.55 26.34 7.22
C SER A 112 -13.56 25.28 6.78
#